data_AF-A0A7C0ZUY9-F1
#
_entry.id   AF-A0A7C0ZUY9-F1
#
_cell.length_a   1.000
_cell.length_b   1.000
_cell.length_c   1.000
_cell.angle_alpha   90.00
_cell.angle_beta   90.00
_cell.angle_gamma   90.00
#
_symmetry.space_group_name_H-M   'P 1'
#
loop_
_entity.id
_entity.type
_entity.pdbx_description
1 polymer ?
#
loop_
_entity_poly.entity_id
_entity_poly.type
_entity_poly.pdbx_seq_one_letter_code
_entity_poly.pdbx_strand_id
1 'polypeptide(L)'
;MKLNVNGSSIPLNAEELERLIREIRKLAVEVGLKPPQIEKLVVFRRMPPPGFIKITENVYVTRYSIAVKAGLFANNFVYEFMVGSLALAFMNTWEAVNVRYILKIAEVNYMRILSRVFAYERI
;
A
#
# COMPACT_ATOMS: atom_id res chain seq x y z
N MET A 1 -10.01 15.67 5.81
CA MET A 1 -9.04 16.49 5.02
C MET A 1 -8.19 15.54 4.18
N LYS A 2 -8.13 15.69 2.84
CA LYS A 2 -7.35 14.79 1.97
C LYS A 2 -5.87 15.18 1.98
N LEU A 3 -4.97 14.20 2.04
CA LEU A 3 -3.52 14.46 1.96
C LEU A 3 -3.12 14.81 0.52
N ASN A 4 -2.36 15.88 0.33
CA ASN A 4 -1.78 16.24 -0.97
C ASN A 4 -0.33 15.76 -1.03
N VAL A 5 -0.02 14.88 -1.98
CA VAL A 5 1.34 14.40 -2.24
C VAL A 5 1.67 14.73 -3.70
N ASN A 6 2.71 15.54 -3.92
CA ASN A 6 3.18 15.96 -5.24
C ASN A 6 2.05 16.49 -6.16
N GLY A 7 1.17 17.34 -5.62
CA GLY A 7 0.06 17.94 -6.38
C GLY A 7 -1.08 16.97 -6.73
N SER A 8 -1.13 15.79 -6.10
CA SER A 8 -2.22 14.82 -6.27
C SER A 8 -2.78 14.41 -4.91
N SER A 9 -4.10 14.31 -4.80
CA SER A 9 -4.76 13.98 -3.55
C SER A 9 -4.77 12.48 -3.30
N ILE A 10 -4.34 12.06 -2.11
CA ILE A 10 -4.61 10.74 -1.55
C ILE A 10 -6.04 10.76 -0.99
N PRO A 11 -6.86 9.73 -1.26
CA PRO A 11 -8.26 9.69 -0.83
C PRO A 11 -8.45 9.35 0.66
N LEU A 12 -7.37 9.33 1.44
CA LEU A 12 -7.34 9.11 2.89
C LEU A 12 -6.85 10.37 3.60
N ASN A 13 -7.34 10.57 4.82
CA ASN A 13 -6.76 11.52 5.77
C ASN A 13 -5.51 10.92 6.46
N ALA A 14 -4.80 11.74 7.24
CA ALA A 14 -3.56 11.32 7.91
C ALA A 14 -3.77 10.14 8.87
N GLU A 15 -4.83 10.18 9.66
CA GLU A 15 -5.13 9.14 10.64
C GLU A 15 -5.49 7.81 9.96
N GLU A 16 -6.32 7.84 8.92
CA GLU A 16 -6.65 6.66 8.10
C GLU A 16 -5.40 6.05 7.47
N LEU A 17 -4.49 6.88 6.96
CA LEU A 17 -3.23 6.44 6.37
C LEU A 17 -2.30 5.80 7.42
N GLU A 18 -2.18 6.41 8.61
CA GLU A 18 -1.39 5.85 9.71
C GLU A 18 -1.96 4.53 10.20
N ARG A 19 -3.29 4.42 10.34
CA ARG A 19 -3.98 3.17 10.66
C ARG A 19 -3.71 2.12 9.60
N LEU A 20 -3.82 2.47 8.32
CA LEU A 20 -3.53 1.56 7.21
C LEU A 20 -2.09 1.03 7.28
N ILE A 21 -1.10 1.91 7.43
CA ILE A 21 0.31 1.52 7.57
C ILE A 21 0.50 0.56 8.75
N ARG A 22 -0.09 0.88 9.91
CA ARG A 22 0.00 0.06 11.11
C ARG A 22 -0.59 -1.33 10.90
N GLU A 23 -1.77 -1.43 10.30
CA GLU A 23 -2.43 -2.71 10.07
C GLU A 23 -1.72 -3.57 9.04
N ILE A 24 -1.15 -2.96 7.99
CA ILE A 24 -0.31 -3.69 7.03
C ILE A 24 0.99 -4.18 7.67
N ARG A 25 1.62 -3.38 8.55
CA ARG A 25 2.82 -3.81 9.30
C ARG A 25 2.52 -5.03 10.17
N LYS A 26 1.37 -5.05 10.86
CA LYS A 26 0.93 -6.22 11.62
C LYS A 26 0.72 -7.43 10.71
N LEU A 27 0.00 -7.26 9.60
CA LEU A 27 -0.22 -8.32 8.62
C LEU A 27 1.10 -8.89 8.09
N ALA A 28 2.08 -8.05 7.74
CA ALA A 28 3.38 -8.49 7.26
C ALA A 28 4.06 -9.42 8.27
N VAL A 29 4.06 -9.06 9.56
CA VAL A 29 4.61 -9.90 10.63
C VAL A 29 3.81 -11.19 10.82
N GLU A 30 2.48 -11.13 10.78
CA GLU A 30 1.59 -12.30 10.88
C GLU A 30 1.91 -13.35 9.81
N VAL A 31 2.32 -12.93 8.61
CA VAL A 31 2.68 -13.83 7.50
C VAL A 31 4.18 -14.13 7.41
N GLY A 32 4.96 -13.79 8.43
CA GLY A 32 6.39 -14.12 8.52
C GLY A 32 7.32 -13.20 7.71
N LEU A 33 6.86 -12.01 7.33
CA LEU A 33 7.68 -11.01 6.66
C LEU A 33 8.18 -9.95 7.65
N LYS A 34 9.31 -9.32 7.32
CA LYS A 34 9.73 -8.08 7.99
C LYS A 34 8.70 -6.98 7.69
N PRO A 35 8.41 -6.08 8.65
CA PRO A 35 7.55 -4.95 8.41
C PRO A 35 8.04 -4.11 7.21
N PRO A 36 7.14 -3.59 6.36
CA PRO A 36 7.55 -2.71 5.28
C PRO A 36 8.14 -1.41 5.81
N GLN A 37 9.29 -1.05 5.26
CA GLN A 37 9.94 0.24 5.46
C GLN A 37 9.57 1.15 4.30
N ILE A 38 8.71 2.13 4.56
CA ILE A 38 8.20 3.08 3.57
C ILE A 38 8.79 4.45 3.90
N GLU A 39 9.76 4.89 3.11
CA GLU A 39 10.37 6.22 3.22
C GLU A 39 9.64 7.24 2.34
N LYS A 40 9.10 6.78 1.20
CA LYS A 40 8.45 7.66 0.23
C LYS A 40 7.23 7.02 -0.40
N LEU A 41 6.12 7.76 -0.37
CA LEU A 41 4.95 7.49 -1.18
C LEU A 41 4.93 8.47 -2.37
N VAL A 42 4.89 7.93 -3.58
CA VAL A 42 4.79 8.70 -4.82
C VAL A 42 3.40 8.51 -5.40
N VAL A 43 2.72 9.60 -5.74
CA VAL A 43 1.43 9.56 -6.43
C VAL A 43 1.63 10.01 -7.87
N PHE A 44 1.32 9.17 -8.85
CA PHE A 44 1.58 9.44 -10.27
C PHE A 44 0.29 9.43 -11.11
N ARG A 45 0.20 10.29 -12.14
CA ARG A 45 -1.01 10.43 -12.96
C ARG A 45 -1.00 9.59 -14.25
N ARG A 46 0.07 9.73 -15.05
CA ARG A 46 0.14 9.16 -16.40
C ARG A 46 1.17 8.03 -16.51
N MET A 47 2.44 8.34 -16.28
CA MET A 47 3.53 7.36 -16.35
C MET A 47 4.02 7.00 -14.94
N PRO A 48 4.37 5.72 -14.70
CA PRO A 48 5.01 5.33 -13.46
C PRO A 48 6.39 5.99 -13.34
N PRO A 49 6.91 6.20 -12.11
CA PRO A 49 8.24 6.75 -11.93
C PRO A 49 9.32 5.81 -12.49
N PRO A 50 10.40 6.34 -13.11
CA PRO A 50 11.49 5.53 -13.62
C PRO A 50 12.19 4.77 -12.48
N GLY A 51 12.66 3.55 -12.76
CA GLY A 51 13.38 2.71 -11.80
C GLY A 51 12.48 2.01 -10.76
N PHE A 52 11.16 2.05 -10.93
CA PHE A 52 10.24 1.27 -10.11
C PHE A 52 9.85 -0.04 -10.81
N ILE A 53 9.79 -1.11 -10.03
CA ILE A 53 9.32 -2.44 -10.43
C ILE A 53 7.79 -2.44 -10.41
N LYS A 54 7.17 -2.88 -11.49
CA LYS A 54 5.70 -3.02 -11.59
C LYS A 54 5.22 -4.18 -10.72
N ILE A 55 4.22 -3.92 -9.87
CA ILE A 55 3.51 -4.94 -9.09
C ILE A 55 2.11 -5.17 -9.65
N THR A 56 1.35 -4.08 -9.86
CA THR A 56 0.04 -4.06 -10.53
C THR A 56 0.02 -2.94 -11.56
N GLU A 57 -1.10 -2.77 -12.27
CA GLU A 57 -1.29 -1.62 -13.16
C GLU A 57 -1.22 -0.27 -12.41
N ASN A 58 -1.57 -0.25 -11.12
CA ASN A 58 -1.64 0.96 -10.33
C ASN A 58 -0.54 1.09 -9.29
N VAL A 59 0.27 0.04 -9.07
CA VAL A 59 1.28 -0.03 -8.01
C VAL A 59 2.63 -0.44 -8.55
N TYR A 60 3.62 0.36 -8.21
CA TYR A 60 5.02 0.11 -8.50
C TYR A 60 5.83 0.32 -7.23
N VAL A 61 6.96 -0.35 -7.09
CA VAL A 61 7.83 -0.22 -5.92
C VAL A 61 9.30 -0.12 -6.31
N THR A 62 10.07 0.53 -5.46
CA THR A 62 11.54 0.42 -5.47
C THR A 62 12.00 0.27 -4.02
N ARG A 63 13.31 0.25 -3.76
CA ARG A 63 13.82 0.18 -2.39
C ARG A 63 13.20 1.32 -1.55
N TYR A 64 12.47 0.95 -0.51
CA TYR A 64 11.80 1.85 0.45
C TYR A 64 10.72 2.79 -0.09
N SER A 65 10.32 2.68 -1.37
CA SER A 65 9.33 3.59 -1.95
C SER A 65 8.19 2.86 -2.64
N ILE A 66 6.97 3.38 -2.47
CA ILE A 66 5.77 2.91 -3.16
C ILE A 66 5.31 4.01 -4.10
N ALA A 67 4.99 3.66 -5.34
CA ALA A 67 4.30 4.53 -6.28
C ALA A 67 2.88 4.00 -6.54
N VAL A 68 1.87 4.84 -6.32
CA VAL A 68 0.45 4.52 -6.50
C VAL A 68 -0.17 5.48 -7.50
N LYS A 69 -1.04 4.98 -8.38
CA LYS A 69 -1.75 5.81 -9.35
C LYS A 69 -2.67 6.82 -8.66
N ALA A 70 -2.71 8.04 -9.18
CA ALA A 70 -3.58 9.12 -8.73
C ALA A 70 -5.05 8.86 -9.12
N GLY A 71 -5.97 9.48 -8.38
CA GLY A 71 -7.41 9.45 -8.72
C GLY A 71 -8.13 8.16 -8.34
N LEU A 72 -7.49 7.28 -7.56
CA LEU A 72 -8.15 6.10 -7.00
C LEU A 72 -9.19 6.51 -5.95
N PHE A 73 -10.30 5.77 -5.91
CA PHE A 73 -11.23 5.81 -4.78
C PHE A 73 -10.57 5.25 -3.50
N ALA A 74 -11.10 5.60 -2.34
CA ALA A 74 -10.49 5.31 -1.05
C ALA A 74 -10.27 3.80 -0.80
N ASN A 75 -11.25 2.98 -1.15
CA ASN A 75 -11.19 1.52 -1.07
C ASN A 75 -10.10 0.95 -1.99
N ASN A 76 -10.03 1.40 -3.25
CA ASN A 76 -9.02 0.96 -4.20
C ASN A 76 -7.62 1.41 -3.76
N PHE A 77 -7.49 2.63 -3.23
CA PHE A 77 -6.23 3.10 -2.68
C PHE A 77 -5.76 2.23 -1.51
N VAL A 78 -6.65 1.82 -0.60
CA VAL A 78 -6.31 0.89 0.49
C VAL A 78 -5.75 -0.43 -0.05
N TYR A 79 -6.42 -1.03 -1.04
CA TYR A 79 -5.95 -2.28 -1.65
C TYR A 79 -4.57 -2.11 -2.31
N GLU A 80 -4.43 -1.09 -3.16
CA GLU A 80 -3.19 -0.84 -3.91
C GLU A 80 -2.02 -0.47 -2.98
N PHE A 81 -2.27 0.34 -1.95
CA PHE A 81 -1.27 0.67 -0.94
C PHE A 81 -0.87 -0.56 -0.12
N MET A 82 -1.81 -1.45 0.19
CA MET A 82 -1.50 -2.74 0.83
C MET A 82 -0.63 -3.61 -0.07
N VAL A 83 -0.95 -3.73 -1.36
CA VAL A 83 -0.14 -4.49 -2.32
C VAL A 83 1.29 -3.94 -2.41
N GLY A 84 1.45 -2.62 -2.52
CA GLY A 84 2.77 -1.99 -2.58
C GLY A 84 3.57 -2.17 -1.29
N SER A 85 2.90 -2.06 -0.14
CA SER A 85 3.52 -2.27 1.16
C SER A 85 3.96 -3.72 1.36
N LEU A 86 3.13 -4.70 0.98
CA LEU A 86 3.52 -6.11 1.00
C LEU A 86 4.68 -6.37 0.05
N ALA A 87 4.71 -5.78 -1.15
CA ALA A 87 5.85 -5.90 -2.04
C ALA A 87 7.16 -5.41 -1.39
N LEU A 88 7.14 -4.28 -0.67
CA LEU A 88 8.29 -3.83 0.11
C LEU A 88 8.66 -4.80 1.24
N ALA A 89 7.68 -5.38 1.92
CA ALA A 89 7.92 -6.38 2.96
C ALA A 89 8.64 -7.62 2.39
N PHE A 90 8.25 -8.09 1.20
CA PHE A 90 8.95 -9.17 0.50
C PHE A 90 10.38 -8.78 0.14
N MET A 91 10.58 -7.59 -0.45
CA MET A 91 11.93 -7.09 -0.77
C MET A 91 12.82 -7.00 0.47
N ASN A 92 12.30 -6.51 1.60
CA ASN A 92 13.04 -6.38 2.85
C ASN A 92 13.40 -7.74 3.48
N THR A 93 12.58 -8.75 3.25
CA THR A 93 12.73 -10.08 3.85
C THR A 93 13.62 -10.98 3.02
N TRP A 94 13.40 -11.01 1.70
CA TRP A 94 13.97 -12.01 0.79
C TRP A 94 14.72 -11.41 -0.40
N GLU A 95 14.88 -10.08 -0.46
CA GLU A 95 15.52 -9.38 -1.59
C GLU A 95 14.88 -9.70 -2.96
N ALA A 96 13.61 -10.14 -2.94
CA ALA A 96 12.88 -10.59 -4.11
C ALA A 96 11.41 -10.16 -4.02
N VAL A 97 10.72 -10.17 -5.16
CA VAL A 97 9.29 -9.88 -5.26
C VAL A 97 8.57 -11.11 -5.80
N ASN A 98 7.52 -11.57 -5.10
CA ASN A 98 6.63 -12.61 -5.61
C ASN A 98 5.21 -12.06 -5.71
N VAL A 99 4.90 -11.49 -6.88
CA VAL A 99 3.62 -10.80 -7.14
C VAL A 99 2.42 -11.70 -6.86
N ARG A 100 2.46 -12.98 -7.26
CA ARG A 100 1.35 -13.92 -7.04
C ARG A 100 1.04 -14.12 -5.56
N TYR A 101 2.07 -14.27 -4.73
CA TYR A 101 1.89 -14.41 -3.28
C TYR A 101 1.43 -13.11 -2.63
N ILE A 102 1.99 -11.97 -3.06
CA ILE A 102 1.58 -10.64 -2.58
C ILE A 102 0.08 -10.42 -2.80
N LEU A 103 -0.40 -10.66 -4.03
CA LEU A 103 -1.81 -10.50 -4.39
C LEU A 103 -2.70 -11.45 -3.60
N LYS A 104 -2.29 -12.71 -3.42
CA LYS A 104 -3.03 -13.68 -2.61
C LYS A 104 -3.18 -13.22 -1.14
N ILE A 105 -2.09 -12.74 -0.53
CA ILE A 105 -2.13 -12.21 0.85
C ILE A 105 -3.05 -10.98 0.92
N ALA A 106 -2.93 -10.08 -0.06
CA ALA A 106 -3.74 -8.89 -0.15
C ALA A 106 -5.24 -9.22 -0.28
N GLU A 107 -5.63 -10.06 -1.23
CA GLU A 107 -7.02 -10.46 -1.46
C GLU A 107 -7.68 -11.06 -0.21
N VAL A 108 -7.00 -12.00 0.44
CA VAL A 108 -7.52 -12.68 1.64
C VAL A 108 -7.70 -11.71 2.81
N ASN A 109 -6.88 -10.66 2.91
CA ASN A 109 -6.88 -9.75 4.05
C ASN A 109 -7.56 -8.41 3.79
N TYR A 110 -7.96 -8.13 2.54
CA TYR A 110 -8.42 -6.81 2.14
C TYR A 110 -9.61 -6.31 2.97
N MET A 111 -10.68 -7.10 3.12
CA MET A 111 -11.85 -6.70 3.90
C MET A 111 -11.53 -6.51 5.39
N ARG A 112 -10.60 -7.30 5.94
CA ARG A 112 -10.14 -7.15 7.32
C ARG A 112 -9.39 -5.83 7.51
N ILE A 113 -8.51 -5.45 6.60
CA ILE A 113 -7.77 -4.19 6.66
C ILE A 113 -8.71 -3.00 6.42
N LEU A 114 -9.56 -3.10 5.40
CA LEU A 114 -10.52 -2.05 5.03
C LEU A 114 -11.42 -1.65 6.21
N SER A 115 -11.98 -2.63 6.92
CA SER A 115 -12.85 -2.38 8.08
C SER A 115 -12.11 -1.74 9.27
N ARG A 116 -10.81 -2.03 9.46
CA ARG A 116 -9.98 -1.43 10.51
C ARG A 116 -9.51 -0.02 10.18
N VAL A 117 -9.32 0.29 8.90
CA VAL A 117 -8.90 1.62 8.43
C VAL A 117 -10.03 2.61 8.58
N PHE A 118 -11.17 2.27 7.98
CA PHE A 118 -12.33 3.17 7.95
C PHE A 118 -13.18 3.11 9.21
N ALA A 119 -12.82 2.25 10.17
CA ALA A 119 -13.51 2.04 11.44
C ALA A 119 -14.98 2.43 11.31
N TYR A 120 -15.78 1.56 10.70
CA TYR A 120 -17.23 1.70 10.82
C TYR A 120 -17.50 1.61 12.32
N GLU A 121 -17.59 2.76 12.99
CA GLU A 121 -18.24 2.85 14.28
C GLU A 121 -19.60 2.19 14.04
N ARG A 122 -19.79 1.03 14.67
CA ARG A 122 -21.09 0.37 14.66
C ARG A 122 -22.07 1.37 15.27
N ILE A 123 -22.81 2.06 14.41
CA ILE A 123 -24.05 2.75 14.78
C ILE A 123 -25.06 1.68 15.17
#